data_AF-J0KDI2-F1
#
_entry.id   AF-J0KDI2-F1
#
_cell.length_a   1.000
_cell.length_b   1.000
_cell.length_c   1.000
_cell.angle_alpha   90.00
_cell.angle_beta   90.00
_cell.angle_gamma   90.00
#
_symmetry.space_group_name_H-M   'P 1'
#
loop_
_entity.id
_entity.type
_entity.pdbx_description
1 polymer ?
#
loop_
_entity_poly.entity_id
_entity_poly.type
_entity_poly.pdbx_seq_one_letter_code
_entity_poly.pdbx_strand_id
1 'polypeptide(L)'
;MHPEDRDYVVNFCVAQSQAGVDHEADYRALTKDNGYVWIRDVVHVVRKPDGQVEALIGFMFDITERKKTEEKLLALQKELEALSFKDGLTNIANRRRFNSAIELEWDRARKAGTPLSVLMLDIDFFKQYNDLYGHIQGDECLINIAQTLSLALENPRDLVARFGGEEFIILLPGADAATALKVAERCQRLIQKQAIAHAQSPHDQRVTLSIGVGTSTPGGYAKPADFIDAVDQRLYAAKKNGRNRIEVV
;
A
#
# COMPACT_ATOMS: atom_id res chain seq x y z
N MET A 1 -28.25 18.38 17.91
CA MET A 1 -26.85 17.93 17.70
C MET A 1 -26.88 16.43 17.42
N HIS A 2 -26.03 15.93 16.53
CA HIS A 2 -25.93 14.50 16.21
C HIS A 2 -25.44 13.71 17.43
N PRO A 3 -25.97 12.50 17.68
CA PRO A 3 -25.62 11.71 18.87
C PRO A 3 -24.11 11.47 19.03
N GLU A 4 -23.41 11.16 17.94
CA GLU A 4 -21.96 10.91 17.96
C GLU A 4 -21.11 12.13 18.31
N ASP A 5 -21.59 13.34 18.00
CA ASP A 5 -20.82 14.58 18.26
C ASP A 5 -21.10 15.12 19.67
N ARG A 6 -22.24 14.71 20.26
CA ARG A 6 -22.83 15.34 21.44
C ARG A 6 -21.89 15.37 22.64
N ASP A 7 -21.38 14.21 23.04
CA ASP A 7 -20.64 14.09 24.29
C ASP A 7 -19.30 14.83 24.20
N TYR A 8 -18.59 14.69 23.07
CA TYR A 8 -17.31 15.35 22.87
C TYR A 8 -17.46 16.88 22.79
N VAL A 9 -18.37 17.37 21.94
CA VAL A 9 -18.52 18.81 21.67
C VAL A 9 -19.02 19.55 22.90
N VAL A 10 -20.03 19.01 23.60
CA VAL A 10 -20.57 19.65 24.80
C VAL A 10 -19.51 19.71 25.89
N ASN A 11 -18.81 18.61 26.16
CA ASN A 11 -17.76 18.59 27.19
C ASN A 11 -16.63 19.56 26.85
N PHE A 12 -16.20 19.63 25.59
CA PHE A 12 -15.19 20.57 25.14
C PHE A 12 -15.63 22.04 25.32
N CYS A 13 -16.81 22.41 24.79
CA CYS A 13 -17.31 23.79 24.86
C CYS A 13 -17.56 24.26 26.30
N VAL A 14 -18.11 23.38 27.16
CA VAL A 14 -18.31 23.70 28.59
C VAL A 14 -16.98 23.92 29.29
N ALA A 15 -16.01 23.03 29.09
CA ALA A 15 -14.69 23.17 29.72
C ALA A 15 -13.96 24.45 29.29
N GLN A 16 -13.98 24.78 27.99
CA GLN A 16 -13.35 26.01 27.47
C GLN A 16 -14.06 27.27 27.96
N SER A 17 -15.40 27.26 27.98
CA SER A 17 -16.19 28.38 28.50
C SER A 17 -15.89 28.63 29.98
N GLN A 18 -15.81 27.58 30.80
CA GLN A 18 -15.49 27.69 32.23
C GLN A 18 -14.05 28.15 32.47
N ALA A 19 -13.11 27.72 31.63
CA ALA A 19 -11.72 28.21 31.64
C ALA A 19 -11.60 29.65 31.12
N GLY A 20 -12.69 30.23 30.62
CA GLY A 20 -12.71 31.58 30.07
C GLY A 20 -11.91 31.70 28.78
N VAL A 21 -11.89 30.67 27.93
CA VAL A 21 -11.10 30.58 26.69
C VAL A 21 -12.04 30.62 25.47
N ASP A 22 -11.67 31.45 24.49
CA ASP A 22 -12.37 31.49 23.20
C ASP A 22 -12.16 30.15 22.47
N HIS A 23 -13.21 29.62 21.87
CA HIS A 23 -13.14 28.28 21.28
C HIS A 23 -14.04 28.17 20.05
N GLU A 24 -13.69 27.23 19.18
CA GLU A 24 -14.53 26.84 18.05
C GLU A 24 -14.75 25.33 18.03
N ALA A 25 -15.91 24.90 17.54
CA ALA A 25 -16.25 23.50 17.35
C ALA A 25 -17.07 23.29 16.07
N ASP A 26 -16.69 22.26 15.30
CA ASP A 26 -17.49 21.78 14.16
C ASP A 26 -18.35 20.61 14.62
N TYR A 27 -19.67 20.67 14.40
CA TYR A 27 -20.59 19.58 14.76
C TYR A 27 -21.80 19.52 13.84
N ARG A 28 -22.46 18.36 13.80
CA ARG A 28 -23.72 18.18 13.08
C ARG A 28 -24.89 18.67 13.93
N ALA A 29 -25.52 19.76 13.52
CA ALA A 29 -26.73 20.29 14.13
C ALA A 29 -27.98 19.62 13.53
N LEU A 30 -28.98 19.32 14.36
CA LEU A 30 -30.23 18.71 13.91
C LEU A 30 -31.13 19.80 13.33
N THR A 31 -31.67 19.59 12.13
CA THR A 31 -32.60 20.52 11.49
C THR A 31 -34.05 20.23 11.90
N LYS A 32 -34.94 21.20 11.69
CA LYS A 32 -36.39 21.04 11.92
C LYS A 32 -37.01 19.88 11.12
N ASP A 33 -36.42 19.56 9.97
CA ASP A 33 -36.88 18.51 9.06
C ASP A 33 -36.22 17.15 9.38
N ASN A 34 -35.67 17.01 10.59
CA ASN A 34 -35.04 15.80 11.12
C ASN A 34 -33.80 15.32 10.34
N GLY A 35 -33.12 16.25 9.65
CA GLY A 35 -31.82 16.05 9.00
C GLY A 35 -30.68 16.69 9.77
N TYR A 36 -29.49 16.75 9.16
CA TYR A 36 -28.31 17.38 9.77
C TYR A 36 -27.66 18.40 8.84
N VAL A 37 -27.16 19.48 9.44
CA VAL A 37 -26.24 20.44 8.80
C VAL A 37 -24.97 20.53 9.63
N TRP A 38 -23.84 20.74 8.98
CA TRP A 38 -22.60 21.01 9.70
C TRP A 38 -22.55 22.47 10.11
N ILE A 39 -22.40 22.70 11.42
CA ILE A 39 -22.22 24.03 12.00
C ILE A 39 -20.80 24.15 12.52
N ARG A 40 -20.16 25.28 12.21
CA ARG A 40 -19.04 25.79 12.98
C ARG A 40 -19.58 26.78 14.00
N ASP A 41 -19.45 26.44 15.26
CA ASP A 41 -19.78 27.32 16.37
C ASP A 41 -18.49 27.98 16.88
N VAL A 42 -18.46 29.30 16.90
CA VAL A 42 -17.35 30.12 17.37
C VAL A 42 -17.82 30.92 18.57
N VAL A 43 -17.22 30.65 19.73
CA VAL A 43 -17.61 31.26 21.00
C VAL A 43 -16.50 32.17 21.48
N HIS A 44 -16.82 33.46 21.60
CA HIS A 44 -15.99 34.45 22.27
C HIS A 44 -16.48 34.63 23.71
N VAL A 45 -15.57 34.48 24.66
CA VAL A 45 -15.90 34.67 26.07
C VAL A 45 -15.68 36.13 26.44
N VAL A 46 -16.70 36.78 27.01
CA VAL A 46 -16.55 38.12 27.61
C VAL A 46 -16.15 37.93 29.07
N ARG A 47 -15.08 38.61 29.50
CA ARG A 47 -14.55 38.51 30.86
C ARG A 47 -14.65 39.85 31.58
N LYS A 48 -14.93 39.80 32.87
CA LYS A 48 -14.87 40.96 33.78
C LYS A 48 -13.42 41.34 34.08
N PRO A 49 -13.17 42.56 34.63
CA PRO A 49 -11.83 42.99 35.03
C PRO A 49 -11.14 42.08 36.07
N ASP A 50 -11.92 41.32 36.85
CA ASP A 50 -11.43 40.34 37.84
C ASP A 50 -11.11 38.96 37.22
N GLY A 51 -11.23 38.81 35.89
CA GLY A 51 -10.98 37.58 35.14
C GLY A 51 -12.14 36.59 35.12
N GLN A 52 -13.27 36.87 35.79
CA GLN A 52 -14.43 35.99 35.76
C GLN A 52 -15.18 36.08 34.42
N VAL A 53 -15.77 34.96 34.01
CA VAL A 53 -16.63 34.90 32.81
C VAL A 53 -17.90 35.72 33.05
N GLU A 54 -18.17 36.66 32.15
CA GLU A 54 -19.33 37.55 32.19
C GLU A 54 -20.43 37.06 31.25
N ALA A 55 -20.07 36.75 30.00
CA ALA A 55 -20.99 36.33 28.96
C ALA A 55 -20.28 35.50 27.90
N LEU A 56 -21.06 34.80 27.07
CA LEU A 56 -20.59 34.08 25.89
C LEU A 56 -21.26 34.70 24.66
N ILE A 57 -20.47 35.05 23.66
CA ILE A 57 -20.95 35.53 22.36
C ILE A 57 -20.66 34.43 21.34
N GLY A 58 -21.71 33.78 20.85
CA GLY A 58 -21.61 32.68 19.88
C GLY A 58 -21.98 33.11 18.46
N PHE A 59 -21.18 32.67 17.49
CA PHE A 59 -21.47 32.78 16.05
C PHE A 59 -21.54 31.39 15.45
N MET A 60 -22.67 31.07 14.80
CA MET A 60 -22.86 29.80 14.12
C MET A 60 -22.80 30.00 12.61
N PHE A 61 -21.91 29.27 11.95
CA PHE A 61 -21.77 29.27 10.50
C PHE A 61 -22.15 27.92 9.94
N ASP A 62 -23.05 27.89 8.96
CA ASP A 62 -23.30 26.67 8.18
C ASP A 62 -22.07 26.41 7.28
N ILE A 63 -21.39 25.30 7.57
CA ILE A 63 -20.20 24.83 6.85
C ILE A 63 -20.50 23.55 6.05
N THR A 64 -21.77 23.23 5.83
CA THR A 64 -22.20 22.00 5.14
C THR A 64 -21.58 21.89 3.75
N GLU A 65 -21.63 22.94 2.94
CA GLU A 65 -21.05 22.94 1.59
C GLU A 65 -19.51 22.82 1.61
N ARG A 66 -18.86 23.41 2.62
CA ARG A 66 -17.41 23.24 2.83
C ARG A 66 -17.06 21.78 3.14
N LYS A 67 -17.78 21.17 4.09
CA LYS A 67 -17.57 19.75 4.48
C LYS A 67 -17.83 18.80 3.30
N LYS A 68 -18.90 19.00 2.54
CA LYS A 68 -19.17 18.21 1.32
C LYS A 68 -18.05 18.34 0.29
N THR A 69 -17.49 19.53 0.11
CA THR A 69 -16.39 19.77 -0.82
C THR A 69 -15.10 19.08 -0.36
N GLU A 70 -14.78 19.16 0.94
CA GLU A 70 -13.65 18.44 1.55
C GLU A 70 -13.78 16.92 1.36
N GLU A 71 -14.96 16.36 1.63
CA GLU A 71 -15.25 14.93 1.42
C GLU A 71 -15.12 14.53 -0.06
N LYS A 72 -15.64 15.36 -0.98
CA LYS A 72 -15.53 15.11 -2.42
C LYS A 72 -14.09 15.18 -2.90
N LEU A 73 -13.29 16.12 -2.41
CA LEU A 73 -11.85 16.21 -2.70
C LEU A 73 -11.11 14.97 -2.21
N LEU A 74 -11.38 14.54 -0.97
CA LEU A 74 -10.82 13.30 -0.42
C LEU A 74 -11.21 12.06 -1.25
N ALA A 75 -12.46 11.99 -1.72
CA ALA A 75 -12.92 10.89 -2.57
C ALA A 75 -12.21 10.89 -3.93
N LEU A 76 -12.12 12.05 -4.59
CA LEU A 76 -11.40 12.20 -5.86
C LEU A 76 -9.90 11.91 -5.72
N GLN A 77 -9.29 12.32 -4.61
CA GLN A 77 -7.89 12.01 -4.33
C GLN A 77 -7.67 10.50 -4.19
N LYS A 78 -8.55 9.79 -3.47
CA LYS A 78 -8.51 8.32 -3.39
C LYS A 78 -8.71 7.66 -4.76
N GLU A 79 -9.56 8.21 -5.61
CA GLU A 79 -9.80 7.72 -6.97
C GLU A 79 -8.57 7.94 -7.87
N LEU A 80 -7.92 9.10 -7.77
CA LEU A 80 -6.63 9.39 -8.42
C LEU A 80 -5.49 8.49 -7.93
N GLU A 81 -5.44 8.23 -6.62
CA GLU A 81 -4.49 7.29 -6.03
C GLU A 81 -4.71 5.86 -6.55
N ALA A 82 -5.98 5.45 -6.72
CA ALA A 82 -6.33 4.17 -7.31
C ALA A 82 -5.96 4.07 -8.81
N LEU A 83 -6.00 5.18 -9.54
CA LEU A 83 -5.47 5.28 -10.91
C LEU A 83 -3.92 5.19 -10.95
N SER A 84 -3.24 5.44 -9.83
CA SER A 84 -1.78 5.36 -9.66
C SER A 84 -1.33 4.02 -9.07
N PHE A 85 -1.93 2.91 -9.50
CA PHE A 85 -1.57 1.54 -9.09
C PHE A 85 -0.69 0.79 -10.07
N LYS A 86 -0.38 1.40 -11.21
CA LYS A 86 0.54 0.84 -12.20
C LYS A 86 1.92 1.46 -12.12
N ASP A 87 2.92 0.67 -12.45
CA ASP A 87 4.27 1.15 -12.69
C ASP A 87 4.34 1.87 -14.04
N GLY A 88 4.96 3.05 -14.07
CA GLY A 88 4.97 3.91 -15.27
C GLY A 88 5.78 3.34 -16.44
N LEU A 89 6.75 2.46 -16.17
CA LEU A 89 7.57 1.83 -17.20
C LEU A 89 6.97 0.50 -17.66
N THR A 90 6.68 -0.38 -16.71
CA THR A 90 6.34 -1.78 -16.99
C THR A 90 4.84 -2.04 -17.13
N ASN A 91 3.99 -1.08 -16.73
CA ASN A 91 2.52 -1.15 -16.77
C ASN A 91 1.87 -2.29 -15.95
N ILE A 92 2.67 -3.07 -15.21
CA ILE A 92 2.20 -3.97 -14.15
C ILE A 92 1.90 -3.19 -12.87
N ALA A 93 1.48 -3.85 -11.80
CA ALA A 93 1.24 -3.16 -10.54
C ALA A 93 2.52 -2.51 -9.98
N ASN A 94 2.39 -1.41 -9.26
CA ASN A 94 3.51 -0.81 -8.53
C ASN A 94 3.57 -1.27 -7.07
N ARG A 95 4.65 -0.89 -6.36
CA ARG A 95 4.82 -1.18 -4.93
C ARG A 95 3.63 -0.76 -4.07
N ARG A 96 3.00 0.40 -4.37
CA ARG A 96 1.82 0.87 -3.62
C ARG A 96 0.66 -0.12 -3.75
N ARG A 97 0.39 -0.57 -4.98
CA ARG A 97 -0.66 -1.56 -5.24
C ARG A 97 -0.37 -2.90 -4.55
N PHE A 98 0.88 -3.35 -4.55
CA PHE A 98 1.29 -4.53 -3.80
C PHE A 98 1.04 -4.36 -2.30
N ASN A 99 1.49 -3.26 -1.69
CA ASN A 99 1.32 -2.99 -0.26
C ASN A 99 -0.17 -2.99 0.14
N SER A 100 -1.04 -2.39 -0.67
CA SER A 100 -2.48 -2.42 -0.40
C SER A 100 -3.08 -3.83 -0.58
N ALA A 101 -2.59 -4.61 -1.55
CA ALA A 101 -3.09 -5.96 -1.81
C ALA A 101 -2.66 -6.95 -0.73
N ILE A 102 -1.40 -6.91 -0.27
CA ILE A 102 -0.92 -7.83 0.77
C ILE A 102 -1.67 -7.64 2.09
N GLU A 103 -1.96 -6.41 2.51
CA GLU A 103 -2.74 -6.13 3.73
C GLU A 103 -4.14 -6.78 3.65
N LEU A 104 -4.83 -6.57 2.52
CA LEU A 104 -6.16 -7.14 2.29
C LEU A 104 -6.14 -8.67 2.25
N GLU A 105 -5.16 -9.25 1.55
CA GLU A 105 -5.04 -10.69 1.36
C GLU A 105 -4.55 -11.40 2.62
N TRP A 106 -3.71 -10.76 3.43
CA TRP A 106 -3.30 -11.24 4.74
C TRP A 106 -4.50 -11.39 5.67
N ASP A 107 -5.36 -10.38 5.75
CA ASP A 107 -6.58 -10.43 6.56
C ASP A 107 -7.55 -11.51 6.10
N ARG A 108 -7.70 -11.70 4.78
CA ARG A 108 -8.52 -12.77 4.21
C ARG A 108 -7.95 -14.14 4.55
N ALA A 109 -6.65 -14.34 4.34
CA ALA A 109 -5.97 -15.59 4.62
C ALA A 109 -6.04 -15.97 6.11
N ARG A 110 -5.86 -14.98 7.00
CA ARG A 110 -6.02 -15.14 8.46
C ARG A 110 -7.42 -15.62 8.84
N LYS A 111 -8.46 -15.00 8.27
CA LYS A 111 -9.86 -15.35 8.57
C LYS A 111 -10.25 -16.73 8.02
N ALA A 112 -9.73 -17.08 6.84
CA ALA A 112 -10.05 -18.33 6.16
C ALA A 112 -9.15 -19.50 6.58
N GLY A 113 -8.06 -19.25 7.31
CA GLY A 113 -7.05 -20.27 7.62
C GLY A 113 -6.34 -20.81 6.38
N THR A 114 -6.23 -20.00 5.32
CA THR A 114 -5.64 -20.40 4.04
C THR A 114 -4.20 -19.89 3.91
N PRO A 115 -3.33 -20.57 3.15
CA PRO A 115 -1.98 -20.10 2.91
C PRO A 115 -1.96 -18.84 2.03
N LEU A 116 -0.91 -18.06 2.19
CA LEU A 116 -0.58 -16.88 1.40
C LEU A 116 0.91 -16.95 1.07
N SER A 117 1.23 -16.94 -0.22
CA SER A 117 2.62 -17.02 -0.67
C SER A 117 3.08 -15.74 -1.35
N VAL A 118 4.35 -15.41 -1.17
CA VAL A 118 5.01 -14.27 -1.81
C VAL A 118 6.32 -14.73 -2.43
N LEU A 119 6.61 -14.22 -3.63
CA LEU A 119 7.90 -14.38 -4.28
C LEU A 119 8.52 -12.98 -4.45
N MET A 120 9.76 -12.79 -4.01
CA MET A 120 10.57 -11.62 -4.36
C MET A 120 11.60 -12.02 -5.40
N LEU A 121 11.70 -11.24 -6.47
CA LEU A 121 12.56 -11.52 -7.62
C LEU A 121 13.47 -10.31 -7.88
N ASP A 122 14.72 -10.58 -8.22
CA ASP A 122 15.71 -9.56 -8.60
C ASP A 122 16.41 -9.98 -9.88
N ILE A 123 16.62 -9.03 -10.79
CA ILE A 123 17.36 -9.28 -12.02
C ILE A 123 18.86 -9.32 -11.71
N ASP A 124 19.47 -10.48 -11.93
CA ASP A 124 20.88 -10.67 -11.64
C ASP A 124 21.76 -9.77 -12.52
N PHE A 125 22.71 -9.08 -11.86
CA PHE A 125 23.70 -8.22 -12.51
C PHE A 125 23.10 -7.05 -13.33
N PHE A 126 21.87 -6.61 -13.03
CA PHE A 126 21.19 -5.59 -13.83
C PHE A 126 21.94 -4.26 -13.94
N LYS A 127 22.66 -3.85 -12.90
CA LYS A 127 23.57 -2.69 -12.99
C LYS A 127 24.64 -2.87 -14.08
N GLN A 128 25.28 -4.04 -14.14
CA GLN A 128 26.29 -4.34 -15.17
C GLN A 128 25.66 -4.38 -16.57
N TYR A 129 24.44 -4.92 -16.67
CA TYR A 129 23.65 -4.88 -17.89
C TYR A 129 23.43 -3.43 -18.38
N ASN A 130 23.01 -2.53 -17.50
CA ASN A 130 22.81 -1.11 -17.83
C ASN A 130 24.12 -0.41 -18.20
N ASP A 131 25.21 -0.70 -17.48
CA ASP A 131 26.52 -0.11 -17.77
C ASP A 131 27.03 -0.54 -19.17
N LEU A 132 26.70 -1.77 -19.60
CA LEU A 132 27.11 -2.31 -20.90
C LEU A 132 26.20 -1.88 -22.06
N TYR A 133 24.89 -1.95 -21.89
CA TYR A 133 23.92 -1.77 -22.99
C TYR A 133 23.22 -0.40 -22.97
N GLY A 134 23.34 0.35 -21.88
CA GLY A 134 22.64 1.62 -21.67
C GLY A 134 21.26 1.45 -21.04
N HIS A 135 20.78 2.53 -20.41
CA HIS A 135 19.51 2.53 -19.67
C HIS A 135 18.28 2.25 -20.54
N ILE A 136 18.28 2.64 -21.82
CA ILE A 136 17.15 2.39 -22.74
C ILE A 136 16.95 0.87 -22.92
N GLN A 137 18.03 0.13 -23.13
CA GLN A 137 18.01 -1.33 -23.23
C GLN A 137 17.69 -1.98 -21.88
N GLY A 138 18.10 -1.35 -20.77
CA GLY A 138 17.67 -1.72 -19.43
C GLY A 138 16.16 -1.63 -19.24
N ASP A 139 15.56 -0.52 -19.67
CA ASP A 139 14.13 -0.27 -19.59
C ASP A 139 13.34 -1.29 -20.43
N GLU A 140 13.79 -1.58 -21.65
CA GLU A 140 13.22 -2.65 -22.48
C GLU A 140 13.35 -4.04 -21.82
N CYS A 141 14.48 -4.32 -21.17
CA CYS A 141 14.66 -5.56 -20.40
C CYS A 141 13.64 -5.65 -19.25
N LEU A 142 13.44 -4.58 -18.48
CA LEU A 142 12.45 -4.52 -17.40
C LEU A 142 11.02 -4.73 -17.91
N ILE A 143 10.67 -4.12 -19.04
CA ILE A 143 9.35 -4.29 -19.68
C ILE A 143 9.15 -5.76 -20.08
N ASN A 144 10.13 -6.38 -20.75
CA ASN A 144 10.06 -7.77 -21.18
C ASN A 144 9.93 -8.74 -20.00
N ILE A 145 10.68 -8.49 -18.92
CA ILE A 145 10.61 -9.30 -17.70
C ILE A 145 9.25 -9.14 -17.04
N ALA A 146 8.72 -7.92 -16.89
CA ALA A 146 7.40 -7.69 -16.30
C ALA A 146 6.27 -8.41 -17.05
N GLN A 147 6.30 -8.36 -18.38
CA GLN A 147 5.34 -9.08 -19.22
C GLN A 147 5.47 -10.60 -19.06
N THR A 148 6.70 -11.11 -19.00
CA THR A 148 6.98 -12.54 -18.82
C THR A 148 6.50 -13.06 -17.47
N LEU A 149 6.75 -12.30 -16.40
CA LEU A 149 6.26 -12.64 -15.06
C LEU A 149 4.73 -12.63 -15.01
N SER A 150 4.08 -11.72 -15.73
CA SER A 150 2.60 -11.69 -15.84
C SER A 150 2.05 -12.95 -16.50
N LEU A 151 2.72 -13.48 -17.53
CA LEU A 151 2.34 -14.75 -18.19
C LEU A 151 2.55 -15.98 -17.30
N ALA A 152 3.34 -15.85 -16.24
CA ALA A 152 3.56 -16.92 -15.28
C ALA A 152 2.42 -17.03 -14.25
N LEU A 153 1.42 -16.14 -14.26
CA LEU A 153 0.31 -16.15 -13.32
C LEU A 153 -0.95 -16.70 -13.98
N GLU A 154 -1.68 -17.55 -13.25
CA GLU A 154 -2.87 -18.24 -13.78
C GLU A 154 -4.14 -17.84 -13.02
N ASN A 155 -4.04 -17.43 -11.75
CA ASN A 155 -5.22 -17.07 -10.97
C ASN A 155 -5.52 -15.56 -11.07
N PRO A 156 -6.80 -15.15 -11.16
CA PRO A 156 -7.19 -13.74 -11.22
C PRO A 156 -6.81 -12.90 -9.99
N ARG A 157 -6.52 -13.56 -8.86
CA ARG A 157 -6.09 -12.92 -7.61
C ARG A 157 -4.57 -12.86 -7.47
N ASP A 158 -3.83 -13.55 -8.33
CA ASP A 158 -2.38 -13.43 -8.37
C ASP A 158 -2.02 -12.01 -8.83
N LEU A 159 -0.98 -11.44 -8.23
CA LEU A 159 -0.56 -10.08 -8.53
C LEU A 159 0.95 -10.06 -8.73
N VAL A 160 1.40 -9.60 -9.89
CA VAL A 160 2.79 -9.20 -10.11
C VAL A 160 2.91 -7.69 -10.01
N ALA A 161 3.91 -7.23 -9.26
CA ALA A 161 4.22 -5.81 -9.11
C ALA A 161 5.71 -5.55 -9.24
N ARG A 162 6.07 -4.36 -9.74
CA ARG A 162 7.44 -3.84 -9.66
C ARG A 162 7.63 -3.21 -8.27
N PHE A 163 8.53 -3.77 -7.49
CA PHE A 163 8.78 -3.36 -6.11
C PHE A 163 9.70 -2.15 -6.04
N GLY A 164 10.70 -2.08 -6.92
CA GLY A 164 11.56 -0.91 -7.10
C GLY A 164 12.81 -1.25 -7.90
N GLY A 165 13.31 -0.34 -8.74
CA GLY A 165 14.49 -0.62 -9.57
C GLY A 165 14.31 -1.87 -10.43
N GLU A 166 15.20 -2.85 -10.26
CA GLU A 166 15.15 -4.18 -10.88
C GLU A 166 14.39 -5.26 -10.08
N GLU A 167 13.75 -4.90 -8.97
CA GLU A 167 13.06 -5.83 -8.09
C GLU A 167 11.56 -5.95 -8.44
N PHE A 168 11.09 -7.19 -8.50
CA PHE A 168 9.71 -7.57 -8.71
C PHE A 168 9.19 -8.38 -7.53
N ILE A 169 7.89 -8.33 -7.31
CA ILE A 169 7.23 -9.10 -6.27
C ILE A 169 5.95 -9.73 -6.81
N ILE A 170 5.69 -10.97 -6.42
CA ILE A 170 4.48 -11.70 -6.79
C ILE A 170 3.75 -12.10 -5.51
N LEU A 171 2.45 -11.82 -5.47
CA LEU A 171 1.52 -12.23 -4.41
C LEU A 171 0.63 -13.35 -4.94
N LEU A 172 0.53 -14.45 -4.20
CA LEU A 172 -0.24 -15.65 -4.55
C LEU A 172 -1.23 -16.02 -3.42
N PRO A 173 -2.44 -15.44 -3.42
CA PRO A 173 -3.45 -15.74 -2.41
C PRO A 173 -3.97 -17.18 -2.51
N GLY A 174 -3.94 -17.92 -1.39
CA GLY A 174 -4.40 -19.31 -1.34
C GLY A 174 -3.39 -20.33 -1.86
N ALA A 175 -2.22 -19.91 -2.33
CA ALA A 175 -1.17 -20.81 -2.78
C ALA A 175 -0.34 -21.33 -1.61
N ASP A 176 -0.18 -22.64 -1.52
CA ASP A 176 0.76 -23.30 -0.61
C ASP A 176 2.21 -23.23 -1.14
N ALA A 177 3.16 -23.72 -0.33
CA ALA A 177 4.59 -23.68 -0.66
C ALA A 177 4.92 -24.44 -1.95
N ALA A 178 4.27 -25.58 -2.21
CA ALA A 178 4.48 -26.36 -3.42
C ALA A 178 3.98 -25.61 -4.67
N THR A 179 2.84 -24.94 -4.57
CA THR A 179 2.28 -24.12 -5.65
C THR A 179 3.16 -22.88 -5.89
N ALA A 180 3.59 -22.20 -4.83
CA ALA A 180 4.48 -21.05 -4.91
C ALA A 180 5.81 -21.40 -5.58
N LEU A 181 6.41 -22.54 -5.23
CA LEU A 181 7.64 -23.02 -5.87
C LEU A 181 7.45 -23.30 -7.36
N LYS A 182 6.34 -23.94 -7.75
CA LYS A 182 6.03 -24.17 -9.18
C LYS A 182 5.89 -22.86 -9.96
N VAL A 183 5.30 -21.82 -9.34
CA VAL A 183 5.21 -20.48 -9.95
C VAL A 183 6.62 -19.88 -10.10
N ALA A 184 7.48 -19.98 -9.09
CA ALA A 184 8.86 -19.50 -9.14
C ALA A 184 9.67 -20.19 -10.24
N GLU A 185 9.61 -21.53 -10.33
CA GLU A 185 10.24 -22.32 -11.39
C GLU A 185 9.70 -21.95 -12.78
N ARG A 186 8.39 -21.70 -12.88
CA ARG A 186 7.75 -21.25 -14.12
C ARG A 186 8.29 -19.88 -14.54
N CYS A 187 8.39 -18.92 -13.62
CA CYS A 187 9.00 -17.61 -13.88
C CYS A 187 10.45 -17.77 -14.39
N GLN A 188 11.28 -18.53 -13.66
CA GLN A 188 12.68 -18.74 -14.04
C GLN A 188 12.82 -19.36 -15.44
N ARG A 189 12.04 -20.40 -15.73
CA ARG A 189 12.02 -21.07 -17.03
C ARG A 189 11.55 -20.16 -18.17
N LEU A 190 10.53 -19.33 -17.95
CA LEU A 190 10.03 -18.40 -18.97
C LEU A 190 11.08 -17.33 -19.31
N ILE A 191 11.78 -16.81 -18.30
CA ILE A 191 12.86 -15.84 -18.50
C ILE A 191 14.05 -16.48 -19.22
N GLN A 192 14.45 -17.70 -18.83
CA GLN A 192 15.49 -18.45 -19.54
C GLN A 192 15.13 -18.68 -21.02
N LYS A 193 13.86 -18.96 -21.31
CA LYS A 193 13.35 -19.13 -22.68
C LYS A 193 13.38 -17.84 -23.51
N GLN A 194 13.20 -16.66 -22.89
CA GLN A 194 13.35 -15.40 -23.60
C GLN A 194 14.78 -15.17 -24.10
N ALA A 195 15.77 -15.79 -23.46
CA ALA A 195 17.16 -15.75 -23.90
C ALA A 195 17.72 -14.33 -24.08
N ILE A 196 17.32 -13.39 -23.21
CA ILE A 196 17.80 -12.00 -23.25
C ILE A 196 19.32 -12.02 -23.04
N ALA A 197 20.07 -11.51 -24.02
CA ALA A 197 21.52 -11.54 -24.01
C ALA A 197 22.10 -10.60 -22.96
N HIS A 198 23.01 -11.11 -22.12
CA HIS A 198 23.84 -10.33 -21.21
C HIS A 198 25.27 -10.85 -21.29
N ALA A 199 26.10 -10.26 -22.16
CA ALA A 199 27.43 -10.77 -22.50
C ALA A 199 28.40 -10.90 -21.31
N GLN A 200 28.21 -10.09 -20.26
CA GLN A 200 29.01 -10.12 -19.03
C GLN A 200 28.44 -11.04 -17.94
N SER A 201 27.25 -11.62 -18.16
CA SER A 201 26.64 -12.54 -17.19
C SER A 201 27.43 -13.86 -17.12
N PRO A 202 27.76 -14.36 -15.91
CA PRO A 202 28.37 -15.67 -15.74
C PRO A 202 27.37 -16.82 -15.98
N HIS A 203 26.08 -16.53 -16.17
CA HIS A 203 25.03 -17.51 -16.41
C HIS A 203 24.66 -17.57 -17.89
N ASP A 204 25.47 -18.29 -18.67
CA ASP A 204 25.28 -18.52 -20.11
C ASP A 204 25.14 -17.23 -20.94
N GLN A 205 25.77 -16.15 -20.48
CA GLN A 205 25.71 -14.82 -21.09
C GLN A 205 24.26 -14.33 -21.30
N ARG A 206 23.40 -14.61 -20.32
CA ARG A 206 21.98 -14.26 -20.35
C ARG A 206 21.53 -13.58 -19.06
N VAL A 207 20.43 -12.85 -19.15
CA VAL A 207 19.73 -12.31 -17.99
C VAL A 207 19.08 -13.46 -17.20
N THR A 208 19.28 -13.46 -15.89
CA THR A 208 18.69 -14.43 -14.96
C THR A 208 18.04 -13.73 -13.77
N LEU A 209 17.28 -14.49 -12.98
CA LEU A 209 16.63 -13.98 -11.77
C LEU A 209 17.14 -14.77 -10.54
N SER A 210 17.36 -14.05 -9.46
CA SER A 210 17.36 -14.61 -8.11
C SER A 210 15.97 -14.49 -7.51
N ILE A 211 15.48 -15.55 -6.85
CA ILE A 211 14.11 -15.60 -6.33
C ILE A 211 14.11 -16.06 -4.87
N GLY A 212 13.52 -15.25 -3.99
CA GLY A 212 13.12 -15.66 -2.66
C GLY A 212 11.65 -16.02 -2.63
N VAL A 213 11.28 -17.14 -2.00
CA VAL A 213 9.90 -17.61 -1.88
C VAL A 213 9.58 -17.83 -0.41
N GLY A 214 8.40 -17.42 0.02
CA GLY A 214 7.88 -17.81 1.32
C GLY A 214 6.38 -18.04 1.29
N THR A 215 5.92 -18.89 2.19
CA THR A 215 4.51 -19.17 2.41
C THR A 215 4.20 -18.99 3.88
N SER A 216 3.11 -18.29 4.18
CA SER A 216 2.59 -18.14 5.53
C SER A 216 1.12 -18.55 5.57
N THR A 217 0.69 -19.14 6.67
CA THR A 217 -0.73 -19.21 7.02
C THR A 217 -0.93 -18.21 8.16
N PRO A 218 -1.37 -16.97 7.88
CA PRO A 218 -1.39 -15.91 8.88
C PRO A 218 -2.14 -16.31 10.15
N GLY A 219 -1.45 -16.24 11.29
CA GLY A 219 -2.00 -16.59 12.60
C GLY A 219 -1.43 -15.70 13.71
N GLY A 220 -2.16 -15.60 14.83
CA GLY A 220 -1.74 -14.82 15.99
C GLY A 220 -1.50 -13.34 15.69
N TYR A 221 -0.35 -12.81 16.14
CA TYR A 221 0.07 -11.42 15.99
C TYR A 221 1.03 -11.18 14.81
N ALA A 222 1.20 -12.15 13.92
CA ALA A 222 2.09 -12.00 12.76
C ALA A 222 1.62 -10.89 11.82
N LYS A 223 2.55 -10.05 11.37
CA LYS A 223 2.28 -8.94 10.46
C LYS A 223 2.75 -9.26 9.04
N PRO A 224 2.12 -8.68 8.00
CA PRO A 224 2.59 -8.79 6.63
C PRO A 224 4.05 -8.38 6.47
N ALA A 225 4.49 -7.30 7.16
CA ALA A 225 5.85 -6.80 7.07
C ALA A 225 6.91 -7.85 7.47
N ASP A 226 6.71 -8.53 8.61
CA ASP A 226 7.64 -9.56 9.10
C ASP A 226 7.78 -10.71 8.09
N PHE A 227 6.68 -11.04 7.39
CA PHE A 227 6.68 -12.06 6.35
C PHE A 227 7.43 -11.61 5.09
N ILE A 228 7.22 -10.37 4.64
CA ILE A 228 7.98 -9.82 3.50
C ILE A 228 9.47 -9.79 3.83
N ASP A 229 9.87 -9.39 5.03
CA ASP A 229 11.26 -9.39 5.47
C ASP A 229 11.87 -10.81 5.47
N ALA A 230 11.10 -11.84 5.86
CA ALA A 230 11.55 -13.22 5.78
C ALA A 230 11.77 -13.70 4.32
N VAL A 231 10.91 -13.27 3.39
CA VAL A 231 11.05 -13.56 1.95
C VAL A 231 12.24 -12.81 1.34
N ASP A 232 12.47 -11.56 1.74
CA ASP A 232 13.65 -10.79 1.31
C ASP A 232 14.96 -11.46 1.74
N GLN A 233 15.01 -12.01 2.96
CA GLN A 233 16.17 -12.79 3.40
C GLN A 233 16.43 -14.02 2.52
N ARG A 234 15.39 -14.63 1.94
CA ARG A 234 15.56 -15.73 0.97
C ARG A 234 16.10 -15.21 -0.36
N LEU A 235 15.59 -14.09 -0.86
CA LEU A 235 16.12 -13.46 -2.05
C LEU A 235 17.61 -13.12 -1.86
N TYR A 236 17.97 -12.55 -0.71
CA TYR A 236 19.35 -12.28 -0.35
C TYR A 236 20.21 -13.55 -0.30
N ALA A 237 19.70 -14.65 0.26
CA ALA A 237 20.37 -15.95 0.23
C ALA A 237 20.58 -16.43 -1.22
N ALA A 238 19.60 -16.27 -2.11
CA ALA A 238 19.69 -16.65 -3.51
C ALA A 238 20.81 -15.86 -4.22
N LYS A 239 20.89 -14.55 -3.96
CA LYS A 239 21.95 -13.67 -4.46
C LYS A 239 23.34 -14.09 -3.96
N LYS A 240 23.46 -14.51 -2.70
CA LYS A 240 24.72 -14.97 -2.10
C LYS A 240 25.16 -16.35 -2.57
N ASN A 241 24.21 -17.26 -2.80
CA ASN A 241 24.45 -18.65 -3.18
C ASN A 241 24.68 -18.82 -4.69
N GLY A 242 25.18 -17.78 -5.35
CA GLY A 242 25.58 -17.83 -6.76
C GLY A 242 24.50 -17.45 -7.76
N ARG A 243 23.39 -16.83 -7.34
CA ARG A 243 22.36 -16.26 -8.23
C ARG A 243 21.68 -17.30 -9.14
N ASN A 244 20.78 -16.85 -10.04
CA ASN A 244 20.01 -17.72 -10.93
C ASN A 244 19.39 -18.93 -10.21
N ARG A 245 18.77 -18.70 -9.05
CA ARG A 245 18.24 -19.76 -8.19
C ARG A 245 17.06 -19.29 -7.35
N ILE A 246 16.39 -20.28 -6.78
CA ILE A 246 15.25 -20.13 -5.89
C ILE A 246 15.68 -20.55 -4.48
N GLU A 247 15.41 -19.72 -3.48
CA GLU A 247 15.55 -20.06 -2.07
C GLU A 247 14.18 -19.93 -1.38
N VAL A 248 13.85 -20.88 -0.51
CA VAL A 248 12.52 -21.00 0.11
C VAL A 248 12.60 -20.82 1.64
N VAL A 249 11.57 -20.19 2.23
CA VAL A 249 11.28 -20.13 3.68
C VAL A 249 10.20 -21.13 4.04
#